data_AF-M8C2M5-F1
#
_entry.id   AF-M8C2M5-F1
#
_cell.length_a   1.000
_cell.length_b   1.000
_cell.length_c   1.000
_cell.angle_alpha   90.00
_cell.angle_beta   90.00
_cell.angle_gamma   90.00
#
_symmetry.space_group_name_H-M   'P 1'
#
loop_
_entity.id
_entity.type
_entity.pdbx_description
1 polymer ?
#
loop_
_entity_poly.entity_id
_entity_poly.type
_entity_poly.pdbx_seq_one_letter_code
_entity_poly.pdbx_strand_id
1 'polypeptide(L)'
;MGEQSKMQYYAGGTSFNSPHAGPHGRDCFCISGPKHIVQSVDWSNEEHRRCIAACLVKATYIMEEDRPKCRVYDMGLAPLWWQSFHFELRDLLKCGTENADEFIFGAIFEYCPPVGCQRHPSAPNYVFALRGTMPRHPKSVHDLYNDIKVFLSDLPCCRRTQKARQAVTNMLIRKGTERCVLWLAGHSLGASLALEVGRDMAEQHQAYLPTFLFNPPNVSPMPALNLLNASEVAKKDVFTGSYLVKAALGATVMRSYCTRMEKVFQRLSPWVPGLYVNERDIIGQGFTDSFEQRQKVEERIAGVGRAAMKLSYRDMLSSLIGSSKEQPHLLPSARLWKNSNTTFGTHGLKQWWRPDSELKLSCRKFTYPGA
;
A
#
# COMPACT_ATOMS: atom_id res chain seq x y z
N MET A 1 53.01 -31.14 -25.84
CA MET A 1 53.01 -32.20 -24.82
C MET A 1 52.89 -31.49 -23.47
N GLY A 2 51.74 -31.40 -22.80
CA GLY A 2 50.57 -32.25 -22.82
C GLY A 2 50.64 -33.19 -21.62
N GLU A 3 50.06 -32.80 -20.49
CA GLU A 3 49.22 -33.68 -19.68
C GLU A 3 48.35 -32.86 -18.72
N GLN A 4 47.05 -32.93 -18.96
CA GLN A 4 45.97 -32.38 -18.16
C GLN A 4 45.68 -33.33 -17.00
N SER A 5 45.63 -32.82 -15.77
CA SER A 5 45.00 -33.55 -14.66
C SER A 5 43.56 -33.07 -14.48
N LYS A 6 42.63 -33.92 -14.94
CA LYS A 6 41.21 -33.89 -14.58
C LYS A 6 41.06 -34.50 -13.19
N MET A 7 40.38 -33.84 -12.25
CA MET A 7 39.63 -34.58 -11.23
C MET A 7 38.43 -33.80 -10.66
N GLN A 8 37.27 -34.18 -11.20
CA GLN A 8 35.96 -34.41 -10.57
C GLN A 8 35.41 -33.36 -9.57
N TYR A 9 34.39 -32.64 -10.06
CA TYR A 9 33.39 -31.95 -9.24
C TYR A 9 32.60 -32.97 -8.40
N TYR A 10 32.76 -32.92 -7.08
CA TYR A 10 31.82 -33.55 -6.16
C TYR A 10 30.56 -32.67 -6.05
N ALA A 11 29.45 -33.21 -6.55
CA ALA A 11 28.10 -32.73 -6.26
C ALA A 11 27.78 -33.03 -4.78
N GLY A 12 27.99 -32.03 -3.92
CA GLY A 12 27.58 -32.05 -2.52
C GLY A 12 26.23 -31.38 -2.35
N GLY A 13 25.14 -32.12 -2.60
CA GLY A 13 23.82 -31.73 -2.14
C GLY A 13 23.75 -31.84 -0.62
N THR A 14 23.77 -30.71 0.09
CA THR A 14 23.41 -30.67 1.51
C THR A 14 22.05 -30.01 1.67
N SER A 15 21.04 -30.86 1.85
CA SER A 15 19.73 -30.46 2.34
C SER A 15 19.87 -29.94 3.78
N PHE A 16 19.78 -28.62 3.97
CA PHE A 16 19.52 -28.07 5.29
C PHE A 16 18.02 -28.19 5.59
N ASN A 17 17.60 -29.40 5.98
CA ASN A 17 16.38 -29.57 6.77
C ASN A 17 16.72 -29.21 8.21
N SER A 18 16.43 -27.98 8.62
CA SER A 18 16.43 -27.62 10.05
C SER A 18 14.99 -27.66 10.57
N PRO A 19 14.59 -28.69 11.34
CA PRO A 19 13.42 -28.59 12.19
C PRO A 19 13.76 -27.57 13.31
N HIS A 20 12.79 -26.76 13.72
CA HIS A 20 12.94 -25.64 14.68
C HIS A 20 13.34 -24.28 14.08
N ALA A 21 12.46 -23.71 13.23
CA ALA A 21 12.48 -22.28 12.99
C ALA A 21 11.99 -21.54 14.25
N GLY A 22 12.92 -20.94 14.99
CA GLY A 22 12.61 -19.96 16.04
C GLY A 22 11.85 -18.74 15.48
N PRO A 23 11.47 -17.77 16.34
CA PRO A 23 10.64 -16.60 15.97
C PRO A 23 11.19 -15.75 14.81
N HIS A 24 12.47 -15.91 14.43
CA HIS A 24 13.18 -15.18 13.37
C HIS A 24 12.99 -15.72 11.94
N GLY A 25 12.40 -16.92 11.74
CA GLY A 25 12.23 -17.50 10.40
C GLY A 25 11.35 -16.68 9.44
N ARG A 26 10.49 -15.80 9.98
CA ARG A 26 9.62 -14.91 9.20
C ARG A 26 10.35 -13.72 8.59
N ASP A 27 11.48 -13.33 9.16
CA ASP A 27 12.25 -12.15 8.76
C ASP A 27 13.49 -12.50 7.94
N CYS A 28 13.95 -13.77 7.95
CA CYS A 28 14.96 -14.20 6.98
C CYS A 28 14.40 -14.23 5.56
N PHE A 29 15.01 -13.45 4.67
CA PHE A 29 14.73 -13.49 3.24
C PHE A 29 14.92 -14.91 2.65
N CYS A 30 15.94 -15.62 3.12
CA CYS A 30 16.25 -17.00 2.71
C CYS A 30 15.10 -18.00 2.91
N ILE A 31 14.30 -17.79 3.96
CA ILE A 31 13.19 -18.65 4.35
C ILE A 31 11.86 -18.11 3.81
N SER A 32 11.64 -16.80 3.95
CA SER A 32 10.33 -16.17 3.74
C SER A 32 10.22 -15.31 2.48
N GLY A 33 11.32 -15.05 1.77
CA GLY A 33 11.37 -14.26 0.54
C GLY A 33 10.78 -14.98 -0.68
N PRO A 34 10.51 -14.25 -1.77
CA PRO A 34 9.80 -14.78 -2.94
C PRO A 34 10.74 -15.53 -3.89
N LYS A 35 11.07 -16.78 -3.57
CA LYS A 35 12.05 -17.62 -4.31
C LYS A 35 11.78 -17.73 -5.83
N HIS A 36 10.52 -17.59 -6.25
CA HIS A 36 10.09 -17.68 -7.65
C HIS A 36 10.55 -16.51 -8.54
N ILE A 37 10.92 -15.35 -7.97
CA ILE A 37 11.34 -14.18 -8.76
C ILE A 37 12.79 -13.72 -8.51
N VAL A 38 13.49 -14.28 -7.52
CA VAL A 38 14.84 -13.81 -7.15
C VAL A 38 15.85 -14.04 -8.26
N GLN A 39 15.69 -15.12 -9.03
CA GLN A 39 16.66 -15.50 -10.07
C GLN A 39 16.51 -14.68 -11.36
N SER A 40 15.31 -14.20 -11.67
CA SER A 40 15.02 -13.43 -12.88
C SER A 40 13.86 -12.46 -12.63
N VAL A 41 14.18 -11.18 -12.56
CA VAL A 41 13.19 -10.11 -12.41
C VAL A 41 12.69 -9.69 -13.79
N ASP A 42 11.43 -10.00 -14.08
CA ASP A 42 10.69 -9.42 -15.20
C ASP A 42 9.99 -8.12 -14.76
N TRP A 43 10.55 -6.98 -15.17
CA TRP A 43 9.98 -5.65 -14.88
C TRP A 43 8.68 -5.34 -15.64
N SER A 44 8.35 -6.11 -16.68
CA SER A 44 7.07 -5.99 -17.38
C SER A 44 5.94 -6.66 -16.60
N ASN A 45 6.26 -7.70 -15.82
CA ASN A 45 5.31 -8.49 -15.05
C ASN A 45 4.79 -7.73 -13.80
N GLU A 46 3.47 -7.62 -13.66
CA GLU A 46 2.82 -6.97 -12.52
C GLU A 46 3.02 -7.74 -11.19
N GLU A 47 3.09 -9.07 -11.23
CA GLU A 47 3.39 -9.91 -10.08
C GLU A 47 4.78 -9.58 -9.51
N HIS A 48 5.80 -9.54 -10.36
CA HIS A 48 7.18 -9.26 -9.94
C HIS A 48 7.28 -7.88 -9.31
N ARG A 49 6.68 -6.86 -9.95
CA ARG A 49 6.66 -5.48 -9.42
C ARG A 49 5.95 -5.41 -8.07
N ARG A 50 4.80 -6.08 -7.92
CA ARG A 50 4.06 -6.20 -6.65
C ARG A 50 4.93 -6.84 -5.57
N CYS A 51 5.54 -7.99 -5.86
CA CYS A 51 6.38 -8.74 -4.93
C CYS A 51 7.60 -7.92 -4.47
N ILE A 52 8.27 -7.23 -5.39
CA ILE A 52 9.42 -6.36 -5.06
C ILE A 52 8.97 -5.20 -4.17
N ALA A 53 7.89 -4.50 -4.53
CA ALA A 53 7.35 -3.41 -3.71
C ALA A 53 7.02 -3.88 -2.28
N ALA A 54 6.40 -5.07 -2.14
CA ALA A 54 6.11 -5.65 -0.83
C ALA A 54 7.39 -6.04 -0.05
N CYS A 55 8.43 -6.54 -0.72
CA CYS A 55 9.72 -6.84 -0.09
C CYS A 55 10.42 -5.60 0.45
N LEU A 56 10.41 -4.48 -0.29
CA LEU A 56 11.00 -3.22 0.15
C LEU A 56 10.25 -2.62 1.36
N VAL A 57 8.92 -2.76 1.40
CA VAL A 57 8.15 -2.40 2.60
C VAL A 57 8.49 -3.32 3.77
N LYS A 58 8.70 -4.62 3.55
CA LYS A 58 9.14 -5.56 4.58
C LYS A 58 10.54 -5.22 5.12
N ALA A 59 11.47 -4.82 4.26
CA ALA A 59 12.77 -4.33 4.68
C ALA A 59 12.65 -3.18 5.70
N THR A 60 11.73 -2.24 5.44
CA THR A 60 11.46 -1.10 6.33
C THR A 60 10.94 -1.54 7.70
N TYR A 61 10.10 -2.58 7.75
CA TYR A 61 9.67 -3.18 9.02
C TYR A 61 10.84 -3.80 9.79
N ILE A 62 11.70 -4.56 9.11
CA ILE A 62 12.83 -5.25 9.75
C ILE A 62 13.85 -4.22 10.26
N MET A 63 14.12 -3.16 9.50
CA MET A 63 15.03 -2.09 9.94
C MET A 63 14.56 -1.42 11.24
N GLU A 64 13.26 -1.15 11.40
CA GLU A 64 12.75 -0.62 12.68
C GLU A 64 12.83 -1.65 13.81
N GLU A 65 12.59 -2.93 13.53
CA GLU A 65 12.69 -3.99 14.54
C GLU A 65 14.13 -4.23 15.00
N ASP A 66 15.10 -4.10 14.09
CA ASP A 66 16.52 -4.26 14.34
C ASP A 66 17.17 -2.99 14.93
N ARG A 67 16.53 -1.82 14.80
CA ARG A 67 17.00 -0.53 15.34
C ARG A 67 17.30 -0.59 16.85
N PRO A 68 16.37 -0.97 17.75
CA PRO A 68 16.68 -1.05 19.18
C PRO A 68 17.69 -2.16 19.52
N LYS A 69 17.93 -3.10 18.58
CA LYS A 69 18.87 -4.21 18.73
C LYS A 69 20.27 -3.89 18.16
N CYS A 70 20.51 -2.66 17.70
CA CYS A 70 21.74 -2.20 17.05
C CYS A 70 22.19 -3.05 15.85
N ARG A 71 21.25 -3.68 15.12
CA ARG A 71 21.55 -4.63 14.03
C ARG A 71 21.46 -4.04 12.62
N VAL A 72 21.33 -2.73 12.47
CA VAL A 72 20.90 -2.12 11.20
C VAL A 72 21.92 -2.28 10.04
N TYR A 73 23.22 -2.45 10.32
CA TYR A 73 24.27 -2.36 9.28
C TYR A 73 25.13 -3.62 9.07
N ASP A 74 25.57 -4.35 10.11
CA ASP A 74 26.52 -5.48 9.93
C ASP A 74 25.92 -6.89 10.12
N MET A 75 24.76 -7.02 10.78
CA MET A 75 24.12 -8.32 11.09
C MET A 75 22.59 -8.28 10.93
N GLY A 76 22.08 -7.29 10.19
CA GLY A 76 20.64 -7.06 10.02
C GLY A 76 20.02 -8.07 9.08
N LEU A 77 18.78 -8.48 9.35
CA LEU A 77 18.05 -9.37 8.43
C LEU A 77 17.50 -8.60 7.22
N ALA A 78 17.49 -7.27 7.29
CA ALA A 78 16.86 -6.39 6.32
C ALA A 78 17.56 -6.34 4.95
N PRO A 79 18.91 -6.27 4.82
CA PRO A 79 19.58 -6.05 3.53
C PRO A 79 19.21 -7.00 2.42
N LEU A 80 19.06 -8.29 2.74
CA LEU A 80 18.69 -9.30 1.75
C LEU A 80 17.32 -9.03 1.09
N TRP A 81 16.42 -8.26 1.72
CA TRP A 81 15.10 -7.94 1.18
C TRP A 81 15.14 -6.92 0.04
N TRP A 82 16.21 -6.15 -0.10
CA TRP A 82 16.37 -5.18 -1.20
C TRP A 82 17.55 -5.53 -2.12
N GLN A 83 18.67 -6.03 -1.57
CA GLN A 83 19.86 -6.40 -2.34
C GLN A 83 19.58 -7.54 -3.33
N SER A 84 18.70 -8.49 -2.97
CA SER A 84 18.30 -9.59 -3.85
C SER A 84 17.56 -9.14 -5.11
N PHE A 85 17.15 -7.87 -5.16
CA PHE A 85 16.51 -7.25 -6.33
C PHE A 85 17.34 -6.09 -6.89
N HIS A 86 18.63 -6.04 -6.53
CA HIS A 86 19.58 -5.01 -6.96
C HIS A 86 19.17 -3.59 -6.56
N PHE A 87 18.69 -3.41 -5.34
CA PHE A 87 18.50 -2.10 -4.75
C PHE A 87 19.64 -1.76 -3.78
N GLU A 88 19.79 -0.48 -3.49
CA GLU A 88 20.60 0.06 -2.41
C GLU A 88 19.73 0.96 -1.51
N LEU A 89 19.99 0.95 -0.21
CA LEU A 89 19.37 1.87 0.73
C LEU A 89 20.04 3.24 0.59
N ARG A 90 19.26 4.29 0.32
CA ARG A 90 19.76 5.66 0.19
C ARG A 90 19.48 6.53 1.40
N ASP A 91 18.29 6.40 1.98
CA ASP A 91 17.91 7.22 3.12
C ASP A 91 16.82 6.55 3.97
N LEU A 92 16.71 6.97 5.23
CA LEU A 92 15.70 6.53 6.18
C LEU A 92 14.77 7.69 6.53
N LEU A 93 13.46 7.47 6.38
CA LEU A 93 12.45 8.41 6.86
C LEU A 93 12.13 8.08 8.31
N LYS A 94 12.52 9.00 9.20
CA LYS A 94 12.36 8.84 10.64
C LYS A 94 11.47 9.90 11.27
N CYS A 95 10.76 9.56 12.33
CA CYS A 95 9.87 10.46 13.06
C CYS A 95 10.04 10.26 14.56
N GLY A 96 10.05 11.35 15.34
CA GLY A 96 10.26 11.35 16.79
C GLY A 96 10.95 12.64 17.24
N THR A 97 11.08 12.82 18.55
CA THR A 97 12.00 13.78 19.19
C THR A 97 13.36 13.10 19.43
N GLU A 98 14.44 13.86 19.47
CA GLU A 98 15.82 13.37 19.35
C GLU A 98 16.19 12.18 20.28
N ASN A 99 17.08 11.31 19.78
CA ASN A 99 17.75 10.17 20.41
C ASN A 99 16.91 8.94 20.83
N ALA A 100 15.88 9.07 21.67
CA ALA A 100 15.20 7.89 22.26
C ALA A 100 13.88 7.50 21.58
N ASP A 101 13.12 8.49 21.08
CA ASP A 101 11.76 8.30 20.53
C ASP A 101 11.72 8.26 19.00
N GLU A 102 12.88 8.36 18.35
CA GLU A 102 12.97 8.30 16.89
C GLU A 102 12.69 6.88 16.38
N PHE A 103 11.68 6.75 15.51
CA PHE A 103 11.38 5.50 14.80
C PHE A 103 11.46 5.69 13.29
N ILE A 104 11.96 4.68 12.60
CA ILE A 104 11.96 4.58 11.14
C ILE A 104 10.52 4.27 10.73
N PHE A 105 9.91 5.09 9.88
CA PHE A 105 8.58 4.84 9.31
C PHE A 105 8.61 4.61 7.80
N GLY A 106 9.72 4.93 7.16
CA GLY A 106 9.92 4.73 5.74
C GLY A 106 11.39 4.61 5.38
N ALA A 107 11.66 4.16 4.17
CA ALA A 107 12.99 4.10 3.58
C ALA A 107 12.94 4.44 2.09
N ILE A 108 14.05 4.99 1.59
CA ILE A 108 14.26 5.31 0.18
C ILE A 108 15.28 4.33 -0.38
N PHE A 109 14.86 3.55 -1.36
CA PHE A 109 15.72 2.60 -2.07
C PHE A 109 16.00 3.09 -3.49
N GLU A 110 17.24 2.98 -3.94
CA GLU A 110 17.64 3.23 -5.34
C GLU A 110 17.84 1.91 -6.06
N TYR A 111 17.35 1.81 -7.29
CA TYR A 111 17.58 0.64 -8.14
C TYR A 111 18.93 0.77 -8.86
N CYS A 112 19.81 -0.19 -8.63
CA CYS A 112 21.14 -0.29 -9.21
C CYS A 112 21.19 -1.51 -10.15
N PRO A 113 20.85 -1.38 -11.45
CA PRO A 113 20.83 -2.53 -12.35
C PRO A 113 22.20 -3.22 -12.41
N PRO A 114 22.24 -4.54 -12.68
CA PRO A 114 23.51 -5.26 -12.83
C PRO A 114 24.45 -4.59 -13.83
N VAL A 115 25.76 -4.70 -13.59
CA VAL A 115 26.79 -4.08 -14.44
C VAL A 115 26.61 -4.52 -15.89
N GLY A 116 26.58 -3.53 -16.80
CA GLY A 116 26.39 -3.77 -18.23
C GLY A 116 24.93 -3.87 -18.70
N CYS A 117 23.96 -3.89 -17.77
CA CYS A 117 22.53 -3.90 -18.12
C CYS A 117 21.96 -2.48 -18.15
N GLN A 118 21.19 -2.17 -19.20
CA GLN A 118 20.35 -0.96 -19.20
C GLN A 118 19.14 -1.15 -18.29
N ARG A 119 18.75 -0.08 -17.59
CA ARG A 119 17.55 -0.09 -16.75
C ARG A 119 16.31 -0.25 -17.63
N HIS A 120 15.50 -1.26 -17.33
CA HIS A 120 14.21 -1.45 -18.00
C HIS A 120 13.29 -0.23 -17.75
N PRO A 121 12.54 0.26 -18.76
CA PRO A 121 11.68 1.44 -18.60
C PRO A 121 10.65 1.34 -17.45
N SER A 122 10.13 0.14 -17.21
CA SER A 122 9.20 -0.15 -16.10
C SER A 122 9.88 -0.30 -14.73
N ALA A 123 11.21 -0.33 -14.66
CA ALA A 123 11.93 -0.41 -13.40
C ALA A 123 12.05 0.98 -12.75
N PRO A 124 11.86 1.10 -11.43
CA PRO A 124 11.98 2.38 -10.74
C PRO A 124 13.43 2.87 -10.75
N ASN A 125 13.62 4.18 -10.62
CA ASN A 125 14.88 4.74 -10.12
C ASN A 125 14.90 4.64 -8.60
N TYR A 126 13.78 5.04 -7.98
CA TYR A 126 13.64 5.10 -6.54
C TYR A 126 12.32 4.51 -6.07
N VAL A 127 12.33 3.89 -4.90
CA VAL A 127 11.14 3.41 -4.22
C VAL A 127 11.09 3.99 -2.82
N PHE A 128 10.01 4.69 -2.50
CA PHE A 128 9.66 5.04 -1.13
C PHE A 128 8.82 3.93 -0.55
N ALA A 129 9.39 3.20 0.40
CA ALA A 129 8.71 2.12 1.10
C ALA A 129 8.29 2.60 2.49
N LEU A 130 6.99 2.63 2.76
CA LEU A 130 6.40 3.16 3.99
C LEU A 130 5.78 2.03 4.80
N ARG A 131 6.23 1.84 6.04
CA ARG A 131 5.68 0.81 6.91
C ARG A 131 4.42 1.27 7.64
N GLY A 132 3.58 0.32 8.00
CA GLY A 132 2.45 0.55 8.88
C GLY A 132 2.83 0.48 10.36
N THR A 133 1.80 0.48 11.20
CA THR A 133 1.93 0.31 12.66
C THR A 133 2.53 -1.07 12.98
N MET A 134 3.42 -1.10 13.97
CA MET A 134 3.96 -2.34 14.54
C MET A 134 3.25 -2.58 15.88
N PRO A 135 2.24 -3.46 15.95
CA PRO A 135 1.58 -3.73 17.22
C PRO A 135 2.56 -4.38 18.19
N ARG A 136 2.66 -3.83 19.41
CA ARG A 136 3.53 -4.36 20.48
C ARG A 136 3.08 -5.74 20.97
N HIS A 137 1.81 -6.10 20.76
CA HIS A 137 1.25 -7.39 21.14
C HIS A 137 0.43 -8.00 19.99
N PRO A 138 0.61 -9.30 19.65
CA PRO A 138 -0.02 -9.94 18.50
C PRO A 138 -1.53 -10.18 18.62
N LYS A 139 -2.20 -9.71 19.68
CA LYS A 139 -3.63 -10.03 19.96
C LYS A 139 -4.60 -8.85 20.03
N SER A 140 -4.20 -7.58 19.96
CA SER A 140 -5.18 -6.47 19.99
C SER A 140 -5.43 -5.83 18.62
N VAL A 141 -6.09 -6.59 17.74
CA VAL A 141 -6.59 -6.07 16.44
C VAL A 141 -7.53 -4.89 16.66
N HIS A 142 -8.28 -4.89 17.76
CA HIS A 142 -9.18 -3.80 18.13
C HIS A 142 -8.42 -2.50 18.43
N ASP A 143 -7.36 -2.57 19.24
CA ASP A 143 -6.53 -1.40 19.55
C ASP A 143 -5.84 -0.87 18.28
N LEU A 144 -5.31 -1.78 17.45
CA LEU A 144 -4.72 -1.41 16.17
C LEU A 144 -5.73 -0.69 15.26
N TYR A 145 -6.98 -1.18 15.20
CA TYR A 145 -8.04 -0.55 14.42
C TYR A 145 -8.40 0.84 14.97
N ASN A 146 -8.49 0.99 16.30
CA ASN A 146 -8.76 2.27 16.94
C ASN A 146 -7.62 3.27 16.71
N ASP A 147 -6.36 2.85 16.85
CA ASP A 147 -5.17 3.66 16.58
C ASP A 147 -5.13 4.12 15.12
N ILE A 148 -5.47 3.22 14.19
CA ILE A 148 -5.60 3.56 12.77
C ILE A 148 -6.71 4.58 12.58
N LYS A 149 -7.88 4.43 13.22
CA LYS A 149 -9.00 5.36 13.07
C LYS A 149 -8.62 6.77 13.55
N VAL A 150 -7.94 6.87 14.69
CA VAL A 150 -7.40 8.14 15.22
C VAL A 150 -6.40 8.72 14.22
N PHE A 151 -5.40 7.93 13.81
CA PHE A 151 -4.38 8.41 12.89
C PHE A 151 -4.93 8.86 11.54
N LEU A 152 -5.90 8.13 10.98
CA LEU A 152 -6.59 8.49 9.74
C LEU A 152 -7.37 9.79 9.85
N SER A 153 -7.70 10.25 11.06
CA SER A 153 -8.38 11.54 11.26
C SER A 153 -7.42 12.72 11.16
N ASP A 154 -6.14 12.51 11.52
CA ASP A 154 -5.09 13.53 11.50
C ASP A 154 -4.05 13.33 10.37
N LEU A 155 -4.28 12.33 9.51
CA LEU A 155 -3.32 11.84 8.51
C LEU A 155 -2.74 12.95 7.61
N PRO A 156 -3.52 13.89 7.03
CA PRO A 156 -2.97 14.92 6.14
C PRO A 156 -1.99 15.86 6.82
N CYS A 157 -2.13 16.07 8.14
CA CYS A 157 -1.35 17.02 8.93
C CYS A 157 -0.28 16.34 9.78
N CYS A 158 -0.20 15.00 9.78
CA CYS A 158 0.74 14.31 10.65
C CYS A 158 2.19 14.49 10.16
N ARG A 159 3.14 14.55 11.10
CA ARG A 159 4.57 14.76 10.82
C ARG A 159 5.14 13.74 9.82
N ARG A 160 4.66 12.49 9.85
CA ARG A 160 5.10 11.43 8.92
C ARG A 160 4.73 11.75 7.48
N THR A 161 3.49 12.18 7.25
CA THR A 161 3.00 12.61 5.93
C THR A 161 3.80 13.80 5.42
N GLN A 162 4.02 14.81 6.26
CA GLN A 162 4.79 16.00 5.88
C GLN A 162 6.24 15.64 5.48
N LYS A 163 6.93 14.83 6.30
CA LYS A 163 8.29 14.36 5.98
C LYS A 163 8.34 13.55 4.69
N ALA A 164 7.39 12.65 4.49
CA ALA A 164 7.32 11.84 3.26
C ALA A 164 7.05 12.70 2.01
N ARG A 165 6.09 13.63 2.09
CA ARG A 165 5.81 14.60 1.01
C ARG A 165 7.06 15.40 0.67
N GLN A 166 7.68 16.00 1.68
CA GLN A 166 8.90 16.80 1.49
C GLN A 166 10.02 15.98 0.84
N ALA A 167 10.24 14.73 1.26
CA ALA A 167 11.25 13.87 0.69
C ALA A 167 10.97 13.52 -0.78
N VAL A 168 9.71 13.22 -1.14
CA VAL A 168 9.31 12.95 -2.53
C VAL A 168 9.43 14.20 -3.39
N THR A 169 8.90 15.34 -2.94
CA THR A 169 8.98 16.63 -3.64
C THR A 169 10.43 17.02 -3.88
N ASN A 170 11.30 16.94 -2.87
CA ASN A 170 12.72 17.25 -3.00
C ASN A 170 13.40 16.36 -4.05
N MET A 171 13.05 15.07 -4.10
CA MET A 171 13.62 14.17 -5.10
C MET A 171 13.11 14.49 -6.52
N LEU A 172 11.82 14.77 -6.68
CA LEU A 172 11.25 15.15 -7.98
C LEU A 172 11.87 16.46 -8.49
N ILE A 173 12.09 17.45 -7.61
CA ILE A 173 12.77 18.71 -7.97
C ILE A 173 14.21 18.44 -8.42
N ARG A 174 14.96 17.60 -7.68
CA ARG A 174 16.38 17.33 -7.96
C ARG A 174 16.61 16.50 -9.23
N LYS A 175 15.72 15.54 -9.52
CA LYS A 175 15.93 14.54 -10.59
C LYS A 175 15.06 14.80 -11.83
N GLY A 176 14.02 15.62 -11.71
CA GLY A 176 13.02 15.86 -12.75
C GLY A 176 12.00 14.72 -12.87
N THR A 177 10.75 15.05 -13.16
CA THR A 177 9.63 14.10 -13.27
C THR A 177 9.73 13.20 -14.49
N GLU A 178 10.28 13.70 -15.61
CA GLU A 178 10.37 12.94 -16.87
C GLU A 178 11.53 11.91 -16.87
N ARG A 179 12.58 12.18 -16.10
CA ARG A 179 13.82 11.36 -16.07
C ARG A 179 13.85 10.36 -14.92
N CYS A 180 12.93 10.48 -13.96
CA CYS A 180 12.95 9.74 -12.71
C CYS A 180 11.62 9.01 -12.46
N VAL A 181 11.62 7.68 -12.66
CA VAL A 181 10.52 6.80 -12.29
C VAL A 181 10.58 6.56 -10.79
N LEU A 182 9.65 7.15 -10.04
CA LEU A 182 9.57 7.03 -8.59
C LEU A 182 8.35 6.19 -8.23
N TRP A 183 8.53 5.19 -7.37
CA TRP A 183 7.43 4.40 -6.82
C TRP A 183 7.13 4.79 -5.38
N LEU A 184 5.85 4.76 -5.04
CA LEU A 184 5.37 4.78 -3.67
C LEU A 184 4.87 3.38 -3.31
N ALA A 185 5.33 2.82 -2.20
CA ALA A 185 4.85 1.55 -1.70
C ALA A 185 4.56 1.67 -0.21
N GLY A 186 3.45 1.11 0.23
CA GLY A 186 3.11 1.15 1.65
C GLY A 186 2.20 0.02 2.08
N HIS A 187 2.28 -0.33 3.37
CA HIS A 187 1.43 -1.35 3.98
C HIS A 187 0.64 -0.80 5.15
N SER A 188 -0.65 -1.16 5.26
CA SER A 188 -1.54 -0.74 6.35
C SER A 188 -1.49 0.80 6.48
N LEU A 189 -1.14 1.33 7.64
CA LEU A 189 -0.94 2.77 7.84
C LEU A 189 0.06 3.42 6.86
N GLY A 190 1.11 2.69 6.47
CA GLY A 190 2.08 3.14 5.49
C GLY A 190 1.48 3.25 4.08
N ALA A 191 0.48 2.43 3.76
CA ALA A 191 -0.27 2.55 2.52
C ALA A 191 -1.12 3.84 2.53
N SER A 192 -1.75 4.20 3.65
CA SER A 192 -2.45 5.48 3.77
C SER A 192 -1.50 6.68 3.61
N LEU A 193 -0.27 6.60 4.14
CA LEU A 193 0.75 7.62 3.91
C LEU A 193 1.14 7.70 2.41
N ALA A 194 1.38 6.56 1.77
CA ALA A 194 1.73 6.51 0.35
C ALA A 194 0.60 7.07 -0.54
N LEU A 195 -0.65 6.77 -0.18
CA LEU A 195 -1.84 7.30 -0.83
C LEU A 195 -1.92 8.83 -0.73
N GLU A 196 -1.76 9.39 0.47
CA GLU A 196 -1.80 10.84 0.69
C GLU A 196 -0.65 11.60 0.03
N VAL A 197 0.54 10.99 -0.04
CA VAL A 197 1.69 11.54 -0.76
C VAL A 197 1.44 11.48 -2.26
N GLY A 198 1.04 10.32 -2.81
CA GLY A 198 0.79 10.16 -4.25
C GLY A 198 -0.32 11.06 -4.76
N ARG A 199 -1.38 11.22 -3.97
CA ARG A 199 -2.46 12.17 -4.22
C ARG A 199 -1.96 13.61 -4.30
N ASP A 200 -1.16 14.04 -3.31
CA ASP A 200 -0.59 15.39 -3.29
C ASP A 200 0.32 15.63 -4.51
N MET A 201 1.14 14.64 -4.88
CA MET A 201 1.99 14.71 -6.07
C MET A 201 1.20 14.80 -7.38
N ALA A 202 0.12 14.01 -7.50
CA ALA A 202 -0.76 14.08 -8.66
C ALA A 202 -1.54 15.39 -8.72
N GLU A 203 -2.02 15.89 -7.58
CA GLU A 203 -2.84 17.09 -7.48
C GLU A 203 -2.05 18.38 -7.69
N GLN A 204 -0.89 18.52 -7.04
CA GLN A 204 -0.11 19.77 -7.00
C GLN A 204 0.98 19.82 -8.08
N HIS A 205 1.52 18.66 -8.47
CA HIS A 205 2.69 18.58 -9.36
C HIS A 205 2.41 17.84 -10.67
N GLN A 206 1.17 17.37 -10.91
CA GLN A 206 0.81 16.53 -12.06
C GLN A 206 1.74 15.31 -12.23
N ALA A 207 2.30 14.82 -11.11
CA ALA A 207 3.21 13.69 -11.08
C ALA A 207 2.44 12.41 -10.70
N TYR A 208 2.14 11.58 -11.70
CA TYR A 208 1.34 10.36 -11.55
C TYR A 208 2.20 9.15 -11.19
N LEU A 209 2.59 9.07 -9.92
CA LEU A 209 3.54 8.07 -9.44
C LEU A 209 2.93 6.66 -9.37
N PRO A 210 3.59 5.62 -9.92
CA PRO A 210 3.23 4.23 -9.64
C PRO A 210 3.17 3.99 -8.12
N THR A 211 2.03 3.53 -7.64
CA THR A 211 1.75 3.45 -6.20
C THR A 211 1.19 2.10 -5.84
N PHE A 212 1.80 1.43 -4.85
CA PHE A 212 1.47 0.09 -4.39
C PHE A 212 0.94 0.16 -2.94
N LEU A 213 -0.36 0.02 -2.79
CA LEU A 213 -1.07 0.17 -1.52
C LEU A 213 -1.48 -1.21 -1.00
N PHE A 214 -0.74 -1.75 -0.03
CA PHE A 214 -1.01 -3.05 0.56
C PHE A 214 -1.90 -2.92 1.81
N ASN A 215 -3.11 -3.45 1.74
CA ASN A 215 -4.11 -3.44 2.80
C ASN A 215 -4.32 -2.06 3.46
N PRO A 216 -4.50 -0.95 2.71
CA PRO A 216 -4.72 0.36 3.30
C PRO A 216 -6.03 0.40 4.09
N PRO A 217 -6.03 0.96 5.31
CA PRO A 217 -7.25 1.09 6.09
C PRO A 217 -8.22 2.11 5.50
N ASN A 218 -9.52 1.80 5.55
CA ASN A 218 -10.59 2.74 5.22
C ASN A 218 -11.88 2.41 6.00
N VAL A 219 -12.71 3.41 6.24
CA VAL A 219 -13.95 3.24 7.00
C VAL A 219 -15.02 2.58 6.12
N SER A 220 -15.61 1.50 6.62
CA SER A 220 -16.76 0.82 6.04
C SER A 220 -17.84 0.54 7.08
N PRO A 221 -19.14 0.61 6.71
CA PRO A 221 -20.20 0.05 7.53
C PRO A 221 -20.22 -1.49 7.53
N MET A 222 -19.53 -2.16 6.60
CA MET A 222 -19.59 -3.61 6.40
C MET A 222 -19.17 -4.43 7.64
N PRO A 223 -18.09 -4.11 8.36
CA PRO A 223 -17.74 -4.86 9.57
C PRO A 223 -18.84 -4.83 10.63
N ALA A 224 -19.52 -3.69 10.81
CA ALA A 224 -20.64 -3.58 11.74
C ALA A 224 -21.87 -4.37 11.27
N LEU A 225 -22.20 -4.30 9.98
CA LEU A 225 -23.30 -5.08 9.39
C LEU A 225 -23.08 -6.59 9.50
N ASN A 226 -21.83 -7.04 9.31
CA ASN A 226 -21.47 -8.45 9.48
C ASN A 226 -21.60 -8.88 10.95
N LEU A 227 -21.19 -8.03 11.90
CA LEU A 227 -21.37 -8.31 13.33
C LEU A 227 -22.84 -8.43 13.74
N LEU A 228 -23.71 -7.66 13.07
CA LEU A 228 -25.17 -7.72 13.26
C LEU A 228 -25.84 -8.87 12.47
N ASN A 229 -25.08 -9.74 11.81
CA ASN A 229 -25.60 -10.80 10.94
C ASN A 229 -26.63 -10.29 9.92
N ALA A 230 -26.44 -9.08 9.39
CA ALA A 230 -27.35 -8.49 8.42
C ALA A 230 -27.42 -9.37 7.15
N SER A 231 -28.62 -9.57 6.60
CA SER A 231 -28.80 -10.29 5.34
C SER A 231 -28.17 -9.54 4.17
N GLU A 232 -27.86 -10.24 3.06
CA GLU A 232 -27.30 -9.61 1.86
C GLU A 232 -28.23 -8.53 1.27
N VAL A 233 -29.55 -8.72 1.42
CA VAL A 233 -30.56 -7.71 1.04
C VAL A 233 -30.42 -6.48 1.94
N ALA A 234 -30.37 -6.66 3.26
CA ALA A 234 -30.23 -5.55 4.20
C ALA A 234 -28.91 -4.78 3.98
N LYS A 235 -27.80 -5.48 3.75
CA LYS A 235 -26.51 -4.84 3.40
C LYS A 235 -26.67 -3.97 2.15
N LYS A 236 -27.24 -4.55 1.09
CA LYS A 236 -27.49 -3.88 -0.19
C LYS A 236 -28.36 -2.62 -0.03
N ASP A 237 -29.38 -2.68 0.80
CA ASP A 237 -30.29 -1.56 1.05
C ASP A 237 -29.61 -0.45 1.87
N VAL A 238 -28.84 -0.80 2.90
CA VAL A 238 -28.02 0.16 3.67
C VAL A 238 -27.04 0.90 2.76
N PHE A 239 -26.34 0.18 1.88
CA PHE A 239 -25.43 0.80 0.92
C PHE A 239 -26.19 1.73 -0.04
N THR A 240 -27.28 1.27 -0.64
CA THR A 240 -28.06 2.07 -1.59
C THR A 240 -28.62 3.33 -0.93
N GLY A 241 -29.23 3.21 0.25
CA GLY A 241 -29.73 4.34 1.03
C GLY A 241 -28.63 5.33 1.41
N SER A 242 -27.45 4.84 1.85
CA SER A 242 -26.34 5.73 2.19
C SER A 242 -25.82 6.54 1.00
N TYR A 243 -25.82 5.97 -0.22
CA TYR A 243 -25.43 6.70 -1.42
C TYR A 243 -26.47 7.75 -1.82
N LEU A 244 -27.77 7.46 -1.67
CA LEU A 244 -28.83 8.44 -1.89
C LEU A 244 -28.71 9.62 -0.92
N VAL A 245 -28.46 9.35 0.36
CA VAL A 245 -28.23 10.39 1.37
C VAL A 245 -27.01 11.23 1.01
N LYS A 246 -25.89 10.61 0.63
CA LYS A 246 -24.70 11.34 0.16
C LYS A 246 -25.00 12.20 -1.06
N ALA A 247 -25.71 11.68 -2.06
CA ALA A 247 -26.08 12.46 -3.24
C ALA A 247 -26.94 13.67 -2.87
N ALA A 248 -27.93 13.49 -1.97
CA ALA A 248 -28.77 14.58 -1.48
C ALA A 248 -27.95 15.65 -0.72
N LEU A 249 -27.06 15.24 0.19
CA LEU A 249 -26.13 16.13 0.90
C LEU A 249 -25.24 16.89 -0.09
N GLY A 250 -24.70 16.19 -1.09
CA GLY A 250 -23.86 16.78 -2.13
C GLY A 250 -24.59 17.76 -3.05
N ALA A 251 -25.90 17.63 -3.22
CA ALA A 251 -26.73 18.55 -3.98
C ALA A 251 -27.19 19.77 -3.16
N THR A 252 -27.19 19.66 -1.83
CA THR A 252 -27.75 20.66 -0.91
C THR A 252 -26.65 21.27 -0.03
N VAL A 253 -26.49 20.74 1.18
CA VAL A 253 -25.63 21.28 2.26
C VAL A 253 -24.16 21.31 1.87
N MET A 254 -23.70 20.35 1.06
CA MET A 254 -22.30 20.16 0.70
C MET A 254 -22.01 20.47 -0.78
N ARG A 255 -22.85 21.28 -1.43
CA ARG A 255 -22.73 21.59 -2.87
C ARG A 255 -21.37 22.19 -3.24
N SER A 256 -20.92 23.21 -2.51
CA SER A 256 -19.63 23.87 -2.74
C SER A 256 -18.46 22.89 -2.57
N TYR A 257 -18.51 22.05 -1.54
CA TYR A 257 -17.54 20.99 -1.29
C TYR A 257 -17.50 20.00 -2.46
N CYS A 258 -18.66 19.53 -2.94
CA CYS A 258 -18.76 18.63 -4.08
C CYS A 258 -18.24 19.25 -5.38
N THR A 259 -18.49 20.54 -5.63
CA THR A 259 -17.94 21.23 -6.81
C THR A 259 -16.42 21.34 -6.75
N ARG A 260 -15.85 21.60 -5.58
CA ARG A 260 -14.39 21.59 -5.40
C ARG A 260 -13.82 20.18 -5.57
N MET A 261 -14.48 19.18 -5.00
CA MET A 261 -14.05 17.77 -5.12
C MET A 261 -14.09 17.25 -6.54
N GLU A 262 -15.05 17.71 -7.35
CA GLU A 262 -15.09 17.42 -8.79
C GLU A 262 -13.78 17.85 -9.47
N LYS A 263 -13.31 19.08 -9.24
CA LYS A 263 -12.05 19.57 -9.81
C LYS A 263 -10.83 18.75 -9.36
N VAL A 264 -10.82 18.32 -8.10
CA VAL A 264 -9.77 17.43 -7.57
C VAL A 264 -9.82 16.06 -8.25
N PHE A 265 -11.02 15.48 -8.40
CA PHE A 265 -11.21 14.18 -9.05
C PHE A 265 -10.77 14.20 -10.51
N GLN A 266 -11.03 15.31 -11.23
CA GLN A 266 -10.56 15.49 -12.60
C GLN A 266 -9.03 15.55 -12.67
N ARG A 267 -8.36 16.27 -11.76
CA ARG A 267 -6.88 16.29 -11.72
C ARG A 267 -6.26 14.93 -11.36
N LEU A 268 -6.93 14.19 -10.49
CA LEU A 268 -6.50 12.87 -10.02
C LEU A 268 -6.91 11.72 -10.95
N SER A 269 -7.81 11.95 -11.92
CA SER A 269 -8.34 10.88 -12.78
C SER A 269 -7.29 10.10 -13.57
N PRO A 270 -6.16 10.70 -14.03
CA PRO A 270 -5.10 9.98 -14.72
C PRO A 270 -4.27 9.09 -13.78
N TRP A 271 -4.30 9.36 -12.48
CA TRP A 271 -3.58 8.58 -11.49
C TRP A 271 -4.35 7.30 -11.14
N VAL A 272 -3.72 6.14 -11.36
CA VAL A 272 -4.33 4.83 -11.09
C VAL A 272 -3.45 4.02 -10.12
N PRO A 273 -3.54 4.26 -8.80
CA PRO A 273 -2.78 3.49 -7.82
C PRO A 273 -3.24 2.02 -7.80
N GLY A 274 -2.28 1.12 -7.55
CA GLY A 274 -2.53 -0.30 -7.30
C GLY A 274 -2.94 -0.51 -5.85
N LEU A 275 -4.16 -0.99 -5.66
CA LEU A 275 -4.78 -1.24 -4.36
C LEU A 275 -4.87 -2.75 -4.14
N TYR A 276 -4.07 -3.27 -3.21
CA TYR A 276 -3.96 -4.71 -2.93
C TYR A 276 -4.65 -5.01 -1.60
N VAL A 277 -5.78 -5.71 -1.63
CA VAL A 277 -6.61 -5.98 -0.44
C VAL A 277 -6.97 -7.46 -0.35
N ASN A 278 -6.91 -8.04 0.84
CA ASN A 278 -7.46 -9.37 1.08
C ASN A 278 -8.97 -9.29 1.35
N GLU A 279 -9.76 -10.18 0.78
CA GLU A 279 -11.23 -10.14 0.93
C GLU A 279 -11.70 -10.35 2.38
N ARG A 280 -10.88 -10.97 3.22
CA ARG A 280 -11.15 -11.19 4.64
C ARG A 280 -10.39 -10.23 5.56
N ASP A 281 -9.76 -9.19 5.01
CA ASP A 281 -9.11 -8.16 5.81
C ASP A 281 -10.12 -7.09 6.24
N ILE A 282 -10.58 -7.17 7.49
CA ILE A 282 -11.52 -6.21 8.08
C ILE A 282 -10.97 -4.77 8.13
N ILE A 283 -9.65 -4.59 8.13
CA ILE A 283 -9.02 -3.27 8.19
C ILE A 283 -9.05 -2.63 6.79
N GLY A 284 -8.70 -3.40 5.76
CA GLY A 284 -8.66 -2.95 4.36
C GLY A 284 -10.00 -2.99 3.62
N GLN A 285 -11.02 -3.64 4.17
CA GLN A 285 -12.30 -3.90 3.49
C GLN A 285 -12.98 -2.63 2.97
N GLY A 286 -12.80 -1.48 3.63
CA GLY A 286 -13.51 -0.27 3.27
C GLY A 286 -13.17 0.32 1.91
N PHE A 287 -11.98 0.09 1.36
CA PHE A 287 -11.73 0.48 -0.04
C PHE A 287 -12.42 -0.46 -1.03
N THR A 288 -12.39 -1.77 -0.78
CA THR A 288 -13.13 -2.75 -1.60
C THR A 288 -14.62 -2.41 -1.64
N ASP A 289 -15.22 -2.20 -0.46
CA ASP A 289 -16.63 -1.82 -0.35
C ASP A 289 -16.90 -0.49 -1.05
N SER A 290 -16.02 0.50 -0.91
CA SER A 290 -16.20 1.80 -1.57
C SER A 290 -16.25 1.66 -3.09
N PHE A 291 -15.32 0.92 -3.71
CA PHE A 291 -15.29 0.76 -5.17
C PHE A 291 -16.40 -0.16 -5.70
N GLU A 292 -16.68 -1.28 -5.04
CA GLU A 292 -17.71 -2.22 -5.48
C GLU A 292 -19.12 -1.68 -5.28
N GLN A 293 -19.40 -1.04 -4.15
CA GLN A 293 -20.73 -0.47 -3.88
C GLN A 293 -20.99 0.75 -4.77
N ARG A 294 -19.96 1.56 -5.01
CA ARG A 294 -20.00 2.66 -5.98
C ARG A 294 -20.51 2.19 -7.34
N GLN A 295 -19.96 1.08 -7.84
CA GLN A 295 -20.37 0.53 -9.11
C GLN A 295 -21.81 -0.01 -9.07
N LYS A 296 -22.14 -0.82 -8.06
CA LYS A 296 -23.49 -1.40 -7.92
C LYS A 296 -24.58 -0.32 -7.84
N VAL A 297 -24.28 0.83 -7.22
CA VAL A 297 -25.21 1.96 -7.15
C VAL A 297 -25.32 2.67 -8.49
N GLU A 298 -24.21 2.92 -9.19
CA GLU A 298 -24.24 3.54 -10.52
C GLU A 298 -25.01 2.69 -11.54
N GLU A 299 -24.86 1.36 -11.48
CA GLU A 299 -25.61 0.41 -12.33
C GLU A 299 -27.12 0.42 -12.05
N ARG A 300 -27.55 0.75 -10.82
CA ARG A 300 -28.97 0.80 -10.44
C ARG A 300 -29.58 2.17 -10.65
N ILE A 301 -28.84 3.22 -10.36
CA ILE A 301 -29.30 4.60 -10.39
C ILE A 301 -28.21 5.45 -11.02
N ALA A 302 -28.32 5.63 -12.34
CA ALA A 302 -27.37 6.40 -13.13
C ALA A 302 -27.18 7.81 -12.54
N GLY A 303 -25.92 8.26 -12.43
CA GLY A 303 -25.56 9.59 -11.94
C GLY A 303 -25.53 9.76 -10.41
N VAL A 304 -26.27 8.95 -9.65
CA VAL A 304 -26.25 8.99 -8.16
C VAL A 304 -24.91 8.52 -7.63
N GLY A 305 -24.34 7.47 -8.22
CA GLY A 305 -23.01 7.00 -7.87
C GLY A 305 -22.01 8.14 -8.00
N ARG A 306 -21.97 8.85 -9.14
CA ARG A 306 -21.06 9.99 -9.38
C ARG A 306 -21.20 11.12 -8.37
N ALA A 307 -22.42 11.51 -8.02
CA ALA A 307 -22.64 12.55 -7.02
C ALA A 307 -22.17 12.12 -5.63
N ALA A 308 -22.52 10.89 -5.23
CA ALA A 308 -22.17 10.32 -3.93
C ALA A 308 -20.68 9.97 -3.78
N MET A 309 -19.97 9.68 -4.89
CA MET A 309 -18.53 9.39 -4.92
C MET A 309 -17.66 10.49 -4.34
N LYS A 310 -18.18 11.72 -4.29
CA LYS A 310 -17.46 12.89 -3.77
C LYS A 310 -17.51 12.99 -2.24
N LEU A 311 -18.32 12.16 -1.59
CA LEU A 311 -18.53 12.15 -0.15
C LEU A 311 -18.18 10.78 0.45
N SER A 312 -17.30 10.79 1.43
CA SER A 312 -16.97 9.62 2.23
C SER A 312 -18.09 9.32 3.23
N TYR A 313 -18.06 8.13 3.85
CA TYR A 313 -18.95 7.86 4.99
C TYR A 313 -18.68 8.78 6.17
N ARG A 314 -17.43 9.24 6.32
CA ARG A 314 -17.07 10.21 7.35
C ARG A 314 -17.68 11.58 7.08
N ASP A 315 -17.70 12.04 5.84
CA ASP A 315 -18.31 13.33 5.47
C ASP A 315 -19.82 13.31 5.77
N MET A 316 -20.50 12.21 5.43
CA MET A 316 -21.92 12.00 5.74
C MET A 316 -22.17 12.07 7.25
N LEU A 317 -21.40 11.31 8.05
CA LEU A 317 -21.53 11.33 9.51
C LEU A 317 -21.22 12.71 10.10
N SER A 318 -20.15 13.35 9.64
CA SER A 318 -19.70 14.67 10.10
C SER A 318 -20.75 15.74 9.82
N SER A 319 -21.38 15.70 8.63
CA SER A 319 -22.48 16.58 8.25
C SER A 319 -23.74 16.37 9.10
N LEU A 320 -24.06 15.13 9.47
CA LEU A 320 -25.24 14.83 10.31
C LEU A 320 -25.07 15.32 11.76
N ILE A 321 -23.83 15.37 12.26
CA ILE A 321 -23.52 15.83 13.62
C ILE A 321 -23.02 17.28 13.69
N GLY A 322 -23.11 18.03 12.59
CA GLY A 322 -22.75 19.46 12.55
C GLY A 322 -21.24 19.76 12.64
N SER A 323 -20.38 18.81 12.30
CA SER A 323 -18.92 18.98 12.30
C SER A 323 -18.37 19.06 10.88
N SER A 324 -17.61 20.11 10.54
CA SER A 324 -17.02 20.31 9.21
C SER A 324 -15.51 20.09 9.25
N LYS A 325 -15.07 18.84 9.11
CA LYS A 325 -13.66 18.53 8.80
C LYS A 325 -13.59 17.99 7.36
N GLU A 326 -12.90 18.71 6.48
CA GLU A 326 -12.61 18.25 5.12
C GLU A 326 -11.67 17.03 5.19
N GLN A 327 -12.09 15.86 4.72
CA GLN A 327 -11.28 14.62 4.82
C GLN A 327 -11.09 13.94 3.47
N PRO A 328 -9.99 14.22 2.76
CA PRO A 328 -9.94 13.96 1.35
C PRO A 328 -9.21 12.63 1.08
N HIS A 329 -9.81 11.50 1.49
CA HIS A 329 -9.26 10.13 1.30
C HIS A 329 -9.92 9.36 0.14
N LEU A 330 -10.73 10.03 -0.68
CA LEU A 330 -11.44 9.42 -1.79
C LEU A 330 -10.56 9.34 -3.04
N LEU A 331 -10.54 8.16 -3.67
CA LEU A 331 -9.82 7.89 -4.90
C LEU A 331 -10.78 7.87 -6.10
N PRO A 332 -10.56 8.70 -7.14
CA PRO A 332 -11.40 8.68 -8.34
C PRO A 332 -11.21 7.42 -9.18
N SER A 333 -9.95 6.97 -9.32
CA SER A 333 -9.51 5.83 -10.11
C SER A 333 -8.57 4.95 -9.26
N ALA A 334 -8.59 3.64 -9.47
CA ALA A 334 -7.66 2.68 -8.85
C ALA A 334 -7.68 1.34 -9.59
N ARG A 335 -6.60 0.56 -9.48
CA ARG A 335 -6.59 -0.85 -9.86
C ARG A 335 -6.68 -1.70 -8.60
N LEU A 336 -7.83 -2.32 -8.38
CA LEU A 336 -8.11 -3.17 -7.22
C LEU A 336 -7.67 -4.61 -7.50
N TRP A 337 -6.81 -5.12 -6.64
CA TRP A 337 -6.33 -6.49 -6.61
C TRP A 337 -6.87 -7.17 -5.36
N LYS A 338 -7.70 -8.20 -5.52
CA LYS A 338 -8.29 -8.92 -4.41
C LYS A 338 -7.67 -10.29 -4.25
N ASN A 339 -7.12 -10.54 -3.07
CA ASN A 339 -6.68 -11.87 -2.65
C ASN A 339 -7.83 -12.58 -1.91
N SER A 340 -8.35 -13.66 -2.50
CA SER A 340 -9.39 -14.50 -1.92
C SER A 340 -8.83 -15.69 -1.13
N ASN A 341 -7.51 -15.90 -1.14
CA ASN A 341 -6.87 -16.95 -0.37
C ASN A 341 -6.77 -16.56 1.13
N THR A 342 -7.07 -17.54 1.98
CA THR A 342 -7.20 -17.44 3.43
C THR A 342 -6.10 -18.21 4.16
N THR A 343 -5.25 -18.93 3.43
CA THR A 343 -4.12 -19.69 3.96
C THR A 343 -3.07 -18.79 4.62
N PHE A 344 -3.04 -17.50 4.24
CA PHE A 344 -2.13 -16.51 4.80
C PHE A 344 -2.89 -15.51 5.67
N GLY A 345 -2.20 -14.90 6.64
CA GLY A 345 -2.81 -13.84 7.46
C GLY A 345 -3.38 -12.72 6.58
N THR A 346 -4.65 -12.38 6.77
CA THR A 346 -5.45 -11.58 5.82
C THR A 346 -4.97 -10.14 5.73
N HIS A 347 -4.51 -9.55 6.83
CA HIS A 347 -3.93 -8.20 6.81
C HIS A 347 -2.42 -8.21 6.57
N GLY A 348 -1.72 -9.33 6.78
CA GLY A 348 -0.27 -9.37 6.82
C GLY A 348 0.37 -9.12 5.45
N LEU A 349 1.43 -8.31 5.41
CA LEU A 349 2.17 -8.00 4.18
C LEU A 349 2.72 -9.24 3.45
N LYS A 350 2.99 -10.34 4.18
CA LYS A 350 3.61 -11.57 3.66
C LYS A 350 2.87 -12.22 2.49
N GLN A 351 1.56 -12.03 2.40
CA GLN A 351 0.79 -12.54 1.27
C GLN A 351 1.22 -11.88 -0.05
N TRP A 352 1.64 -10.61 -0.02
CA TRP A 352 1.86 -9.79 -1.22
C TRP A 352 3.20 -10.00 -1.92
N TRP A 353 3.97 -11.00 -1.50
CA TRP A 353 5.10 -11.53 -2.27
C TRP A 353 4.97 -13.03 -2.57
N ARG A 354 3.74 -13.57 -2.53
CA ARG A 354 3.44 -14.91 -3.05
C ARG A 354 3.08 -14.85 -4.54
N PRO A 355 3.23 -15.96 -5.28
CA PRO A 355 2.77 -16.06 -6.68
C PRO A 355 1.26 -15.80 -6.81
N ASP A 356 0.83 -15.26 -7.94
CA ASP A 356 -0.58 -14.99 -8.23
C ASP A 356 -1.44 -16.27 -8.18
N SER A 357 -0.86 -17.40 -8.61
CA SER A 357 -1.49 -18.72 -8.56
C SER A 357 -1.84 -19.18 -7.15
N GLU A 358 -1.02 -18.82 -6.15
CA GLU A 358 -1.31 -19.10 -4.75
C GLU A 358 -2.37 -18.14 -4.20
N LEU A 359 -2.37 -16.88 -4.61
CA LEU A 359 -3.24 -15.86 -4.03
C LEU A 359 -4.67 -15.86 -4.60
N LYS A 360 -4.92 -16.60 -5.69
CA LYS A 360 -6.22 -16.53 -6.42
C LYS A 360 -6.59 -15.07 -6.69
N LEU A 361 -5.61 -14.29 -7.17
CA LEU A 361 -5.75 -12.85 -7.35
C LEU A 361 -6.76 -12.54 -8.44
N SER A 362 -7.71 -11.66 -8.14
CA SER A 362 -8.55 -11.01 -9.14
C SER A 362 -8.17 -9.55 -9.27
N CYS A 363 -8.16 -9.03 -10.50
CA CYS A 363 -7.79 -7.65 -10.80
C CYS A 363 -8.96 -6.94 -11.47
N ARG A 364 -9.26 -5.72 -11.01
CA ARG A 364 -10.26 -4.86 -11.62
C ARG A 364 -9.81 -3.41 -11.63
N LYS A 365 -9.84 -2.79 -12.81
CA LYS A 365 -9.56 -1.36 -12.97
C LYS A 365 -10.85 -0.56 -12.82
N PHE A 366 -10.85 0.39 -11.91
CA PHE A 366 -11.90 1.40 -11.74
C PHE A 366 -11.38 2.74 -12.26
N THR A 367 -12.10 3.36 -13.19
CA THR A 367 -11.75 4.64 -13.79
C THR A 367 -12.84 5.66 -13.52
N TYR A 368 -12.44 6.90 -13.25
CA TYR A 368 -13.38 8.02 -13.18
C TYR A 368 -13.79 8.45 -14.61
N PRO A 369 -15.09 8.52 -14.92
CA PRO A 369 -15.55 8.92 -16.26
C PRO A 369 -15.19 10.38 -16.59
N GLY A 370 -14.66 10.62 -17.79
CA GLY A 370 -14.27 11.96 -18.25
C GLY A 370 -12.76 12.24 -18.20
N ALA A 371 -11.94 11.21 -17.95
CA ALA A 371 -10.50 11.21 -18.22
C ALA A 371 -10.22 11.05 -19.72
#